data_AF-A0A950JB76-F1
#
_entry.id   AF-A0A950JB76-F1
#
_cell.length_a   1.000
_cell.length_b   1.000
_cell.length_c   1.000
_cell.angle_alpha   90.00
_cell.angle_beta   90.00
_cell.angle_gamma   90.00
#
_symmetry.space_group_name_H-M   'P 1'
#
loop_
_entity.id
_entity.type
_entity.pdbx_description
1 polymer ?
#
loop_
_entity_poly.entity_id
_entity_poly.type
_entity_poly.pdbx_seq_one_letter_code
_entity_poly.pdbx_strand_id
1 'polypeptide(L)'
;SSFDPDLNISTTRAEGNVEVPVKTLDEILTDAGAPVPIDFFSIDIEGHEIEALEGFDFARWRPRLILIEDLAMNLDVHHCLTAHGYKWMRRTGLNSWYVPSDAAVEIGLFGRWQFFRKHYLGVPFRHLREASRRLRHGTWWGGRSAVAK
;
A
#
# COMPACT_ATOMS: atom_id res chain seq x y z
N SER A 1 -7.47 4.02 -2.63
CA SER A 1 -7.65 4.36 -1.21
C SER A 1 -8.71 5.42 -1.10
N SER A 2 -9.26 5.60 0.09
CA SER A 2 -10.27 6.62 0.40
C SER A 2 -9.76 8.06 0.16
N PHE A 3 -8.44 8.26 0.06
CA PHE A 3 -7.78 9.55 -0.20
C PHE A 3 -7.37 9.79 -1.66
N ASP A 4 -7.39 8.76 -2.52
CA ASP A 4 -7.15 8.94 -3.95
C ASP A 4 -8.49 9.26 -4.65
N PRO A 5 -8.69 10.48 -5.16
CA PRO A 5 -9.93 10.88 -5.81
C PRO A 5 -10.27 10.02 -7.05
N ASP A 6 -9.28 9.38 -7.70
CA ASP A 6 -9.49 8.50 -8.86
C ASP A 6 -9.88 7.05 -8.46
N LEU A 7 -9.69 6.67 -7.19
CA LEU A 7 -10.00 5.33 -6.66
C LEU A 7 -11.22 5.31 -5.73
N ASN A 8 -11.82 6.46 -5.44
CA ASN A 8 -12.98 6.56 -4.55
C ASN A 8 -14.21 5.86 -5.18
N ILE A 9 -14.60 4.72 -4.61
CA ILE A 9 -15.74 3.89 -5.06
C ILE A 9 -17.06 4.42 -4.45
N SER A 10 -16.98 5.36 -3.51
CA SER A 10 -18.14 5.97 -2.88
C SER A 10 -18.56 7.23 -3.64
N THR A 11 -19.85 7.41 -3.87
CA THR A 11 -20.44 8.66 -4.41
C THR A 11 -20.34 9.83 -3.42
N THR A 12 -19.53 9.70 -2.38
CA THR A 12 -19.33 10.66 -1.31
C THR A 12 -18.50 11.83 -1.85
N ARG A 13 -19.13 13.00 -1.93
CA ARG A 13 -18.39 14.25 -2.15
C ARG A 13 -17.66 14.60 -0.86
N ALA A 14 -16.39 15.00 -0.96
CA ALA A 14 -15.68 15.59 0.16
C ALA A 14 -16.38 16.91 0.56
N GLU A 15 -16.87 16.98 1.80
CA GLU A 15 -17.63 18.14 2.33
C GLU A 15 -16.77 19.10 3.16
N GLY A 16 -15.43 19.00 3.06
CA GLY A 16 -14.49 19.90 3.72
C GLY A 16 -13.17 19.22 4.06
N ASN A 17 -12.26 19.99 4.66
CA ASN A 17 -10.99 19.51 5.19
C ASN A 17 -11.00 19.66 6.71
N VAL A 18 -10.43 18.67 7.41
CA VAL A 18 -10.20 18.72 8.86
C VAL A 18 -8.72 18.51 9.12
N GLU A 19 -8.14 19.36 9.96
CA GLU A 19 -6.78 19.16 10.45
C GLU A 19 -6.77 18.11 11.56
N VAL A 20 -5.93 17.09 11.41
CA VAL A 20 -5.77 16.02 12.40
C VAL A 20 -4.31 15.93 12.83
N PRO A 21 -4.02 15.79 14.14
CA PRO A 21 -2.66 15.56 14.60
C PRO A 21 -2.18 14.17 14.12
N VAL A 22 -0.95 14.11 13.63
CA VAL A 22 -0.30 12.88 13.18
C VAL A 22 0.86 12.52 14.10
N LYS A 23 1.15 11.22 14.21
CA LYS A 23 2.28 10.67 14.94
C LYS A 23 3.01 9.65 14.08
N THR A 24 4.30 9.48 14.31
CA THR A 24 5.09 8.40 13.71
C THR A 24 4.69 7.05 14.29
N LEU A 25 4.95 5.96 13.55
CA LEU A 25 4.74 4.61 14.06
C LEU A 25 5.54 4.35 15.35
N ASP A 26 6.77 4.88 15.43
CA ASP A 26 7.65 4.73 16.59
C ASP A 26 7.08 5.42 17.84
N GLU A 27 6.50 6.61 17.70
CA GLU A 27 5.83 7.30 18.80
C GLU A 27 4.61 6.52 19.28
N ILE A 28 3.77 6.05 18.34
CA ILE A 28 2.57 5.27 18.66
C ILE A 28 2.95 4.00 19.44
N LEU A 29 3.97 3.27 18.99
CA LEU A 29 4.43 2.04 19.62
C LEU A 29 5.12 2.31 20.98
N THR A 30 5.86 3.41 21.09
CA THR A 30 6.49 3.82 22.35
C THR A 30 5.45 4.20 23.39
N ASP A 31 4.48 5.04 23.03
CA ASP A 31 3.39 5.47 23.91
C ASP A 31 2.54 4.28 24.37
N ALA A 32 2.35 3.29 23.50
CA ALA A 32 1.63 2.06 23.81
C ALA A 32 2.42 1.07 24.69
N GLY A 33 3.72 1.31 24.93
CA GLY A 33 4.59 0.37 25.62
C GLY A 33 4.71 -0.97 24.88
N ALA A 34 4.75 -0.93 23.55
CA ALA A 34 4.73 -2.13 22.73
C ALA A 34 5.94 -3.04 23.03
N PRO A 35 5.75 -4.37 23.04
CA PRO A 35 6.84 -5.30 23.28
C PRO A 35 7.84 -5.30 22.11
N VAL A 36 9.10 -5.59 22.44
CA VAL A 36 10.20 -5.73 21.48
C VAL A 36 10.82 -7.12 21.62
N PRO A 37 10.98 -7.91 20.54
CA PRO A 37 10.54 -7.62 19.17
C PRO A 37 9.01 -7.76 19.00
N ILE A 38 8.46 -7.09 17.99
CA ILE A 38 7.04 -7.23 17.63
C ILE A 38 6.83 -8.57 16.93
N ASP A 39 5.92 -9.41 17.42
CA ASP A 39 5.65 -10.70 16.78
C ASP A 39 4.86 -10.56 15.46
N PHE A 40 3.89 -9.66 15.41
CA PHE A 40 3.05 -9.42 14.24
C PHE A 40 2.73 -7.93 14.08
N PHE A 41 2.95 -7.40 12.88
CA PHE A 41 2.71 -5.99 12.56
C PHE A 41 1.84 -5.87 11.31
N SER A 42 0.62 -5.34 11.47
CA SER A 42 -0.32 -5.10 10.38
C SER A 42 -0.42 -3.61 10.09
N ILE A 43 -0.24 -3.21 8.84
CA ILE A 43 -0.23 -1.81 8.40
C ILE A 43 -1.23 -1.64 7.26
N ASP A 44 -2.20 -0.76 7.47
CA ASP A 44 -3.23 -0.37 6.50
C ASP A 44 -3.56 1.11 6.80
N ILE A 45 -3.01 2.03 5.99
CA ILE A 45 -3.11 3.47 6.22
C ILE A 45 -3.52 4.22 4.95
N GLU A 46 -4.33 3.55 4.12
CA GLU A 46 -5.04 4.14 2.98
C GLU A 46 -4.13 4.85 1.98
N GLY A 47 -2.98 4.25 1.66
CA GLY A 47 -2.07 4.74 0.61
C GLY A 47 -0.85 5.51 1.11
N HIS A 48 -0.71 5.69 2.43
CA HIS A 48 0.44 6.37 3.05
C HIS A 48 1.48 5.40 3.61
N GLU A 49 1.46 4.15 3.15
CA GLU A 49 2.31 3.07 3.69
C GLU A 49 3.79 3.43 3.60
N ILE A 50 4.24 4.03 2.49
CA ILE A 50 5.65 4.33 2.31
C ILE A 50 6.13 5.42 3.28
N GLU A 51 5.34 6.48 3.48
CA GLU A 51 5.67 7.58 4.40
C GLU A 51 5.76 7.11 5.84
N ALA A 52 4.90 6.17 6.25
CA ALA A 52 4.97 5.59 7.59
C ALA A 52 6.20 4.68 7.75
N LEU A 53 6.58 3.93 6.72
CA LEU A 53 7.74 3.04 6.77
C LEU A 53 9.09 3.79 6.72
N GLU A 54 9.17 4.94 6.05
CA GLU A 54 10.41 5.73 5.95
C GLU A 54 10.91 6.24 7.31
N GLY A 55 10.00 6.49 8.26
CA GLY A 55 10.32 6.93 9.62
C GLY A 55 10.35 5.83 10.67
N PHE A 56 10.21 4.55 10.28
CA PHE A 56 10.05 3.44 11.21
C PHE A 56 11.39 2.78 11.59
N ASP A 57 11.67 2.65 12.88
CA ASP A 57 12.89 1.98 13.36
C ASP A 57 12.76 0.44 13.33
N PHE A 58 13.00 -0.14 12.15
CA PHE A 58 13.00 -1.59 11.94
C PHE A 58 14.04 -2.33 12.80
N ALA A 59 15.14 -1.67 13.19
CA ALA A 59 16.18 -2.29 14.01
C ALA A 59 15.73 -2.43 15.46
N ARG A 60 15.06 -1.39 15.99
CA ARG A 60 14.47 -1.40 17.33
C ARG A 60 13.29 -2.33 17.43
N TRP A 61 12.25 -2.14 16.61
CA TRP A 61 10.99 -2.85 16.77
C TRP A 61 11.02 -4.26 16.20
N ARG A 62 11.85 -4.48 15.18
CA ARG A 62 12.12 -5.75 14.53
C ARG A 62 10.90 -6.68 14.40
N PRO A 63 9.83 -6.27 13.70
CA PRO A 63 8.69 -7.14 13.45
C PRO A 63 9.10 -8.50 12.88
N ARG A 64 8.55 -9.59 13.42
CA ARG A 64 8.82 -10.96 12.94
C ARG A 64 7.95 -11.34 11.74
N LEU A 65 6.78 -10.71 11.62
CA LEU A 65 5.90 -10.82 10.47
C LEU A 65 5.25 -9.46 10.22
N ILE A 66 5.39 -8.93 9.01
CA ILE A 66 4.73 -7.71 8.55
C ILE A 66 3.67 -8.09 7.53
N LEU A 67 2.45 -7.60 7.75
CA LEU A 67 1.35 -7.59 6.80
C LEU A 67 1.10 -6.13 6.42
N ILE A 68 1.23 -5.80 5.14
CA ILE A 68 1.03 -4.42 4.68
C ILE A 68 0.08 -4.37 3.50
N GLU A 69 -0.87 -3.43 3.53
CA GLU A 69 -1.69 -3.12 2.36
C GLU A 69 -0.78 -2.59 1.24
N ASP A 70 -0.90 -3.20 0.07
CA ASP A 70 -0.12 -2.85 -1.09
C ASP A 70 -0.97 -3.10 -2.35
N LEU A 71 -1.42 -2.01 -2.98
CA LEU A 71 -2.15 -2.05 -4.25
C LEU A 71 -1.34 -2.67 -5.39
N ALA A 72 -0.02 -2.82 -5.20
CA ALA A 72 0.95 -3.32 -6.17
C ALA A 72 0.85 -2.51 -7.46
N MET A 73 0.92 -1.19 -7.33
CA MET A 73 1.01 -0.23 -8.45
C MET A 73 2.45 0.18 -8.76
N ASN A 74 3.31 0.19 -7.73
CA ASN A 74 4.75 0.42 -7.79
C ASN A 74 5.47 -0.65 -6.93
N LEU A 75 6.78 -0.48 -6.72
CA LEU A 75 7.62 -1.37 -5.91
C LEU A 75 8.16 -0.67 -4.66
N ASP A 76 7.61 0.48 -4.28
CA ASP A 76 8.25 1.36 -3.29
C ASP A 76 8.26 0.74 -1.90
N VAL A 77 7.11 0.21 -1.46
CA VAL A 77 6.99 -0.59 -0.22
C VAL A 77 7.93 -1.80 -0.27
N HIS A 78 8.00 -2.47 -1.42
CA HIS A 78 8.88 -3.63 -1.58
C HIS A 78 10.36 -3.27 -1.44
N HIS A 79 10.80 -2.19 -2.09
CA HIS A 79 12.17 -1.70 -2.00
C HIS A 79 12.51 -1.21 -0.59
N CYS A 80 11.61 -0.49 0.07
CA CYS A 80 11.79 -0.04 1.44
C CYS A 80 11.99 -1.23 2.39
N LEU A 81 11.08 -2.21 2.39
CA LEU A 81 11.18 -3.36 3.29
C LEU A 81 12.41 -4.23 2.98
N THR A 82 12.73 -4.43 1.71
CA THR A 82 13.93 -5.20 1.33
C THR A 82 15.24 -4.51 1.71
N ALA A 83 15.30 -3.18 1.61
CA ALA A 83 16.44 -2.39 2.09
C ALA A 83 16.65 -2.52 3.62
N HIS A 84 15.55 -2.67 4.38
CA HIS A 84 15.58 -2.88 5.83
C HIS A 84 15.70 -4.35 6.24
N GLY A 85 16.10 -5.23 5.32
CA GLY A 85 16.40 -6.62 5.63
C GLY A 85 15.18 -7.54 5.71
N TYR A 86 14.05 -7.17 5.10
CA TYR A 86 12.88 -8.04 4.99
C TYR A 86 12.79 -8.73 3.62
N LYS A 87 12.24 -9.95 3.62
CA LYS A 87 11.94 -10.70 2.40
C LYS A 87 10.43 -10.81 2.22
N TRP A 88 9.98 -10.55 1.00
CA TRP A 88 8.59 -10.79 0.61
C TRP A 88 8.31 -12.29 0.63
N MET A 89 7.24 -12.72 1.28
CA MET A 89 6.85 -14.12 1.40
C MET A 89 5.67 -14.47 0.47
N ARG A 90 4.59 -13.68 0.52
CA ARG A 90 3.32 -13.96 -0.15
C ARG A 90 2.48 -12.70 -0.30
N ARG A 91 1.50 -12.73 -1.22
CA ARG A 91 0.41 -11.74 -1.29
C ARG A 91 -0.97 -12.40 -1.26
N THR A 92 -1.84 -11.93 -0.38
CA THR A 92 -3.26 -12.34 -0.23
C THR A 92 -4.17 -11.14 -0.44
N GLY A 93 -4.93 -11.12 -1.55
CA GLY A 93 -5.72 -9.93 -1.89
C GLY A 93 -4.82 -8.72 -2.12
N LEU A 94 -5.09 -7.62 -1.41
CA LEU A 94 -4.28 -6.40 -1.37
C LEU A 94 -3.14 -6.46 -0.34
N ASN A 95 -3.06 -7.52 0.47
CA ASN A 95 -2.07 -7.60 1.54
C ASN A 95 -0.80 -8.36 1.11
N SER A 96 0.35 -7.71 1.27
CA SER A 96 1.68 -8.29 1.07
C SER A 96 2.30 -8.69 2.43
N TRP A 97 2.95 -9.85 2.47
CA TRP A 97 3.50 -10.48 3.68
C TRP A 97 5.02 -10.44 3.61
N TYR A 98 5.67 -9.97 4.66
CA TYR A 98 7.12 -9.86 4.77
C TYR A 98 7.64 -10.44 6.08
N VAL A 99 8.82 -11.05 6.02
CA VAL A 99 9.51 -11.65 7.18
C VAL A 99 10.98 -11.20 7.20
N PRO A 100 11.64 -11.15 8.38
CA PRO A 100 13.08 -10.88 8.45
C PRO A 100 13.88 -11.84 7.57
N SER A 101 14.89 -11.32 6.88
CA SER A 101 15.67 -12.08 5.90
C SER A 101 16.39 -13.30 6.48
N ASP A 102 16.71 -13.24 7.77
CA ASP A 102 17.40 -14.28 8.54
C ASP A 102 16.44 -15.33 9.10
N ALA A 103 15.17 -14.97 9.32
CA ALA A 103 14.10 -15.88 9.72
C ALA A 103 13.31 -16.48 8.54
N ALA A 104 13.55 -15.98 7.32
CA ALA A 104 12.80 -16.36 6.14
C ALA A 104 13.03 -17.84 5.78
N VAL A 105 11.96 -18.62 5.78
CA VAL A 105 11.91 -19.94 5.14
C VAL A 105 12.22 -19.76 3.65
N GLU A 106 13.03 -20.64 3.04
CA GLU A 106 13.35 -20.55 1.62
C GLU A 106 12.07 -20.50 0.77
N ILE A 107 11.92 -19.39 0.02
CA ILE A 107 10.77 -19.20 -0.86
C ILE A 107 11.00 -20.06 -2.10
N GLY A 108 10.24 -21.15 -2.23
CA GLY A 108 10.30 -22.02 -3.39
C GLY A 108 9.97 -21.30 -4.71
N LEU A 109 10.31 -21.95 -5.83
CA LEU A 109 10.12 -21.42 -7.19
C LEU A 109 8.69 -20.93 -7.46
N PHE A 110 7.69 -21.57 -6.87
CA PHE A 110 6.29 -21.16 -6.98
C PHE A 110 6.03 -19.77 -6.37
N GLY A 111 6.63 -19.45 -5.22
CA GLY A 111 6.53 -18.14 -4.59
C GLY A 111 7.18 -17.05 -5.46
N ARG A 112 8.37 -17.33 -6.01
CA ARG A 112 9.07 -16.43 -6.94
C ARG A 112 8.26 -16.16 -8.21
N TRP A 113 7.67 -17.20 -8.79
CA TRP A 113 6.76 -17.06 -9.94
C TRP A 113 5.51 -16.24 -9.60
N GLN A 114 4.91 -16.46 -8.42
CA GLN A 114 3.77 -15.67 -7.97
C GLN A 114 4.12 -14.18 -7.83
N PHE A 115 5.29 -13.87 -7.26
CA PHE A 115 5.79 -12.50 -7.17
C PHE A 115 5.94 -11.87 -8.56
N PHE A 116 6.68 -12.54 -9.44
CA PHE A 116 6.96 -12.09 -10.81
C PHE A 116 5.66 -11.81 -11.58
N ARG A 117 4.74 -12.77 -11.57
CA ARG A 117 3.45 -12.65 -12.26
C ARG A 117 2.61 -11.49 -11.72
N LYS A 118 2.61 -11.24 -10.41
CA LYS A 118 1.76 -10.19 -9.81
C LYS A 118 2.34 -8.78 -9.93
N HIS A 119 3.65 -8.62 -9.78
CA HIS A 119 4.30 -7.31 -9.73
C HIS A 119 4.91 -6.88 -11.08
N TYR A 120 5.35 -7.81 -11.94
CA TYR A 120 5.94 -7.44 -13.22
C TYR A 120 4.96 -7.62 -14.37
N LEU A 121 4.26 -8.76 -14.44
CA LEU A 121 3.29 -8.99 -15.52
C LEU A 121 1.92 -8.36 -15.25
N GLY A 122 1.51 -8.30 -13.98
CA GLY A 122 0.19 -7.81 -13.60
C GLY A 122 0.06 -6.28 -13.55
N VAL A 123 1.16 -5.57 -13.26
CA VAL A 123 1.16 -4.10 -13.09
C VAL A 123 0.75 -3.36 -14.37
N PRO A 124 1.31 -3.66 -15.56
CA PRO A 124 0.87 -3.03 -16.81
C PRO A 124 -0.63 -3.21 -17.09
N PHE A 125 -1.18 -4.40 -16.77
CA PHE A 125 -2.60 -4.67 -16.95
C PHE A 125 -3.49 -3.90 -15.96
N ARG A 126 -3.03 -3.69 -14.72
CA ARG A 126 -3.74 -2.84 -13.74
C ARG A 126 -3.75 -1.39 -14.21
N HIS A 127 -2.61 -0.85 -14.62
CA HIS A 127 -2.50 0.49 -15.20
C HIS A 127 -3.42 0.66 -16.41
N LEU A 128 -3.46 -0.31 -17.33
CA LEU A 128 -4.36 -0.27 -18.49
C LEU A 128 -5.85 -0.28 -18.07
N ARG A 129 -6.22 -1.13 -17.10
CA ARG A 129 -7.59 -1.21 -16.59
C ARG A 129 -8.02 0.08 -15.90
N GLU A 130 -7.12 0.71 -15.17
CA GLU A 130 -7.34 1.97 -14.48
C GLU A 130 -7.42 3.14 -15.46
N ALA A 131 -6.50 3.24 -16.42
CA ALA A 131 -6.59 4.19 -17.53
C ALA A 131 -7.93 4.04 -18.28
N SER A 132 -8.39 2.81 -18.52
CA SER A 132 -9.70 2.54 -19.11
C SER A 132 -10.87 2.95 -18.20
N ARG A 133 -10.73 2.91 -16.87
CA ARG A 133 -11.74 3.46 -15.93
C ARG A 133 -11.76 4.99 -16.00
N ARG A 134 -10.59 5.64 -16.05
CA ARG A 134 -10.46 7.10 -16.17
C ARG A 134 -11.03 7.61 -17.50
N LEU A 135 -10.77 6.91 -18.61
CA LEU A 135 -11.36 7.24 -19.91
C LEU A 135 -12.89 7.14 -19.89
N ARG A 136 -13.45 6.08 -19.29
CA ARG A 136 -14.91 5.89 -19.19
C ARG A 136 -15.61 6.96 -18.35
N HIS A 137 -14.96 7.49 -17.32
CA HIS A 137 -15.50 8.60 -16.52
C HIS A 137 -15.21 9.98 -17.13
N GLY A 138 -14.11 10.13 -17.88
CA GLY A 138 -13.76 11.36 -18.61
C GLY A 138 -14.65 11.65 -19.83
N THR A 139 -15.28 10.63 -20.41
CA THR A 139 -16.22 10.80 -21.55
C THR A 139 -17.61 11.34 -21.18
N TRP A 140 -17.86 11.75 -19.92
CA TRP A 140 -19.13 12.37 -19.49
C TRP A 140 -19.04 13.89 -19.25
N TRP A 141 -18.04 14.57 -19.81
CA TRP A 141 -17.98 16.05 -19.91
C TRP A 141 -17.64 16.48 -21.34
N GLY A 142 -18.48 16.09 -22.28
CA GLY A 142 -18.30 16.44 -23.69
C GLY A 142 -19.62 16.42 -24.44
N GLY A 143 -20.53 17.35 -24.11
CA GLY A 143 -21.72 17.54 -24.95
C GLY A 143 -22.92 18.18 -24.26
N ARG A 144 -22.88 19.51 -24.12
CA ARG A 144 -23.94 20.45 -24.53
C ARG A 144 -23.59 21.88 -24.12
N SER A 145 -22.85 22.57 -24.99
CA SER A 145 -23.10 23.99 -25.21
C SER A 145 -24.24 24.11 -26.21
N ALA A 146 -25.34 24.74 -25.83
CA ALA A 146 -26.09 25.71 -26.64
C ALA A 146 -27.48 26.02 -26.05
N VAL A 147 -27.84 27.31 -26.16
CA VAL A 147 -29.19 27.91 -26.09
C VAL A 147 -29.69 28.22 -24.67
N ALA A 148 -30.23 29.40 -24.31
CA ALA A 148 -30.21 30.77 -24.79
C ALA A 148 -31.03 31.59 -23.77
N LYS A 149 -30.65 32.86 -23.57
CA LYS A 149 -31.40 33.97 -22.92
C LYS A 149 -31.68 33.90 -21.43
#